data_AF-A0A4S3ML94-F1
#
_entry.id   AF-A0A4S3ML94-F1
#
_cell.length_a   1.000
_cell.length_b   1.000
_cell.length_c   1.000
_cell.angle_alpha   90.00
_cell.angle_beta   90.00
_cell.angle_gamma   90.00
#
_symmetry.space_group_name_H-M   'P 1'
#
loop_
_entity.id
_entity.type
_entity.pdbx_description
1 polymer ?
#
loop_
_entity_poly.entity_id
_entity_poly.type
_entity_poly.pdbx_seq_one_letter_code
_entity_poly.pdbx_strand_id
1 'polypeptide(L)'
;MIRPTAALALIASLAAPAYADPTPLPLSYEMFEASVPHVDMALCPADLAQERTFCRMSVHAEQINVFAFSEEGDQPMVGFRSWSVDLMAGLLD
;
A
#
# COMPACT_ATOMS: atom_id res chain seq x y z
N MET A 1 34.17 52.11 -27.17
CA MET A 1 33.08 51.35 -27.83
C MET A 1 33.43 49.88 -27.66
N ILE A 2 32.74 48.94 -27.00
CA ILE A 2 31.52 48.80 -26.19
C ILE A 2 31.89 47.69 -25.16
N ARG A 3 31.55 47.83 -23.87
CA ARG A 3 31.90 46.87 -22.80
C ARG A 3 30.91 45.68 -22.78
N PRO A 4 31.35 44.40 -22.74
CA PRO A 4 30.44 43.27 -22.62
C PRO A 4 30.26 42.92 -21.13
N THR A 5 29.38 43.65 -20.46
CA THR A 5 28.95 43.34 -19.09
C THR A 5 27.44 43.19 -19.08
N ALA A 6 26.90 42.08 -19.60
CA ALA A 6 25.50 41.71 -19.40
C ALA A 6 25.21 40.32 -19.98
N ALA A 7 25.54 39.24 -19.27
CA ALA A 7 24.93 37.93 -19.51
C ALA A 7 25.24 36.95 -18.37
N LEU A 8 24.95 37.30 -17.11
CA LEU A 8 25.04 36.33 -16.02
C LEU A 8 24.01 36.64 -14.94
N ALA A 9 22.72 36.64 -15.29
CA ALA A 9 21.65 36.81 -14.31
C ALA A 9 20.36 36.17 -14.80
N LEU A 10 20.32 34.85 -15.02
CA LEU A 10 19.03 34.16 -15.23
C LEU A 10 19.04 32.64 -14.97
N ILE A 11 19.71 32.15 -13.92
CA ILE A 11 19.65 30.73 -13.53
C ILE A 11 19.43 30.58 -12.02
N ALA A 12 18.45 31.30 -11.45
CA ALA A 12 18.19 31.23 -9.99
C ALA A 12 16.74 30.90 -9.62
N SER A 13 15.91 30.40 -10.54
CA SER A 13 14.45 30.45 -10.35
C SER A 13 13.69 29.10 -10.38
N LEU A 14 14.33 27.93 -10.26
CA LEU A 14 13.58 26.67 -10.44
C LEU A 14 13.78 25.56 -9.39
N ALA A 15 14.37 25.85 -8.23
CA ALA A 15 14.38 24.91 -7.11
C ALA A 15 13.30 25.26 -6.09
N ALA A 16 12.03 25.24 -6.48
CA ALA A 16 10.96 25.17 -5.49
C ALA A 16 10.98 23.75 -4.89
N PRO A 17 11.06 23.58 -3.56
CA PRO A 17 10.94 22.26 -2.97
C PRO A 17 9.55 21.72 -3.31
N ALA A 18 9.49 20.60 -4.01
CA ALA A 18 8.26 19.85 -4.14
C ALA A 18 7.90 19.34 -2.74
N TYR A 19 6.98 20.02 -2.07
CA TYR A 19 6.37 19.49 -0.86
C TYR A 19 5.60 18.25 -1.27
N ALA A 20 6.05 17.08 -0.80
CA ALA A 20 5.29 15.86 -0.96
C ALA A 20 3.90 16.07 -0.34
N ASP A 21 2.86 15.63 -1.05
CA ASP A 21 1.51 15.58 -0.49
C ASP A 21 1.57 14.73 0.79
N PRO A 22 1.16 15.26 1.96
CA PRO A 22 1.18 14.50 3.20
C PRO A 22 0.15 13.37 3.23
N THR A 23 -0.72 13.27 2.22
CA THR A 23 -1.69 12.20 2.10
C THR A 23 -0.98 10.85 1.99
N PRO A 24 -1.19 9.91 2.93
CA PRO A 24 -0.61 8.58 2.84
C PRO A 24 -1.03 7.91 1.53
N LEU A 25 -0.05 7.40 0.77
CA LEU A 25 -0.35 6.62 -0.41
C LEU A 25 -1.03 5.31 0.03
N PRO A 26 -2.21 4.98 -0.51
CA PRO A 26 -2.86 3.72 -0.20
C PRO A 26 -1.99 2.56 -0.69
N LEU A 27 -1.93 1.47 0.07
CA LEU A 27 -1.32 0.24 -0.39
C LEU A 27 -2.21 -0.36 -1.49
N SER A 28 -1.79 -0.23 -2.74
CA SER A 28 -2.49 -0.86 -3.87
C SER A 28 -2.26 -2.36 -3.89
N TYR A 29 -3.17 -3.08 -4.55
CA TYR A 29 -3.01 -4.51 -4.75
C TYR A 29 -1.74 -4.86 -5.54
N GLU A 30 -1.39 -4.09 -6.58
CA GLU A 30 -0.15 -4.29 -7.35
C GLU A 30 1.10 -4.21 -6.46
N MET A 31 1.17 -3.21 -5.58
CA MET A 31 2.28 -3.07 -4.63
C MET A 31 2.34 -4.23 -3.64
N PHE A 32 1.18 -4.65 -3.14
CA PHE A 32 1.08 -5.79 -2.24
C PHE A 32 1.52 -7.09 -2.92
N GLU A 33 1.04 -7.35 -4.13
CA GLU A 33 1.33 -8.56 -4.89
C GLU A 33 2.82 -8.71 -5.20
N ALA A 34 3.49 -7.60 -5.48
CA ALA A 34 4.93 -7.57 -5.71
C ALA A 34 5.77 -7.81 -4.44
N SER A 35 5.23 -7.62 -3.24
CA SER A 35 6.00 -7.54 -1.99
C SER A 35 5.64 -8.58 -0.92
N VAL A 36 4.44 -9.15 -0.97
CA VAL A 36 3.95 -10.04 0.08
C VAL A 36 3.64 -11.42 -0.51
N PRO A 37 4.34 -12.49 -0.09
CA PRO A 37 3.92 -13.85 -0.41
C PRO A 37 2.56 -14.16 0.21
N HIS A 38 1.58 -14.51 -0.60
CA HIS A 38 0.20 -14.67 -0.16
C HIS A 38 -0.53 -15.76 -0.95
N VAL A 39 -1.73 -16.09 -0.49
CA VAL A 39 -2.70 -16.93 -1.19
C VAL A 39 -4.03 -16.23 -1.31
N ASP A 40 -4.77 -16.59 -2.35
CA ASP A 40 -6.12 -16.10 -2.60
C ASP A 40 -7.12 -16.73 -1.64
N MET A 41 -8.04 -15.92 -1.13
CA MET A 41 -9.16 -16.39 -0.33
C MET A 41 -10.44 -16.37 -1.18
N ALA A 42 -11.21 -17.47 -1.16
CA ALA A 42 -12.51 -17.52 -1.82
C ALA A 42 -13.55 -16.62 -1.13
N LEU A 43 -13.43 -16.42 0.18
CA LEU A 43 -14.29 -15.58 1.00
C LEU A 43 -13.45 -14.80 2.00
N CYS A 44 -13.81 -13.53 2.20
CA CYS A 44 -13.25 -12.72 3.27
C CYS A 44 -13.80 -13.13 4.65
N PRO A 45 -13.01 -12.98 5.73
CA PRO A 45 -13.52 -13.03 7.11
C PRO A 45 -14.67 -12.05 7.33
N ALA A 46 -15.62 -12.40 8.20
CA ALA A 46 -16.87 -11.64 8.37
C ALA A 46 -16.69 -10.16 8.73
N ASP A 47 -15.60 -9.82 9.41
CA ASP A 47 -15.26 -8.45 9.82
C ASP A 47 -14.48 -7.66 8.77
N LEU A 48 -14.07 -8.32 7.68
CA LEU A 48 -13.44 -7.72 6.49
C LEU A 48 -14.31 -7.82 5.23
N ALA A 49 -15.32 -8.69 5.25
CA ALA A 49 -16.27 -8.88 4.17
C ALA A 49 -17.08 -7.59 3.94
N GLN A 50 -16.95 -7.03 2.75
CA GLN A 50 -17.68 -5.85 2.29
C GLN A 50 -18.10 -6.09 0.84
N GLU A 51 -19.01 -5.27 0.32
CA GLU A 51 -19.34 -5.34 -1.09
C GLU A 51 -18.12 -4.99 -1.94
N ARG A 52 -17.92 -5.76 -3.02
CA ARG A 52 -16.83 -5.53 -4.00
C ARG A 52 -15.44 -5.51 -3.35
N THR A 53 -15.20 -6.39 -2.38
CA THR A 53 -13.86 -6.62 -1.84
C THR A 53 -13.40 -8.06 -2.07
N PHE A 54 -12.10 -8.22 -2.18
CA PHE A 54 -11.45 -9.53 -2.20
C PHE A 54 -10.34 -9.57 -1.14
N CYS A 55 -10.04 -10.78 -0.64
CA CYS A 55 -9.06 -10.97 0.42
C CYS A 55 -7.87 -11.81 -0.02
N ARG A 56 -6.70 -11.48 0.56
CA ARG A 56 -5.45 -12.23 0.45
C ARG A 56 -4.95 -12.59 1.84
N MET A 57 -4.47 -13.81 1.99
CA MET A 57 -3.89 -14.29 3.23
C MET A 57 -2.38 -14.47 3.08
N SER A 58 -1.61 -13.98 4.03
CA SER A 58 -0.18 -14.26 4.18
C SER A 58 0.11 -14.83 5.56
N VAL A 59 1.10 -15.70 5.66
CA VAL A 59 1.62 -16.18 6.94
C VAL A 59 3.03 -15.65 7.09
N HIS A 60 3.24 -14.83 8.12
CA HIS A 60 4.54 -14.22 8.41
C HIS A 60 4.65 -13.90 9.90
N ALA A 61 5.83 -14.11 10.48
CA ALA A 61 6.13 -13.81 11.89
C ALA A 61 5.09 -14.40 12.86
N GLU A 62 4.74 -15.67 12.70
CA GLU A 62 3.78 -16.39 13.57
C GLU A 62 2.36 -15.78 13.56
N GLN A 63 2.03 -15.03 12.52
CA GLN A 63 0.71 -14.45 12.31
C GLN A 63 0.10 -14.90 10.99
N ILE A 64 -1.20 -15.17 11.02
CA ILE A 64 -2.06 -15.22 9.84
C ILE A 64 -2.56 -13.81 9.60
N ASN A 65 -2.18 -13.24 8.47
CA ASN A 65 -2.47 -11.87 8.07
C ASN A 65 -3.46 -11.91 6.91
N VAL A 66 -4.63 -11.30 7.06
CA VAL A 66 -5.62 -11.16 5.98
C VAL A 66 -5.77 -9.68 5.61
N PHE A 67 -5.56 -9.42 4.34
CA PHE A 67 -5.64 -8.10 3.72
C PHE A 67 -6.89 -8.06 2.83
N ALA A 68 -7.70 -7.03 2.97
CA ALA A 68 -8.88 -6.80 2.15
C ALA A 68 -8.64 -5.63 1.20
N PHE A 69 -8.90 -5.85 -0.09
CA PHE A 69 -8.74 -4.87 -1.15
C PHE A 69 -10.10 -4.58 -1.79
N SER A 70 -10.31 -3.32 -2.19
CA SER A 70 -11.44 -2.95 -3.05
C SER A 70 -11.21 -3.49 -4.46
N GLU A 71 -12.27 -3.88 -5.16
CA GLU A 71 -12.23 -4.17 -6.60
C GLU A 71 -12.23 -2.91 -7.47
N GLU A 72 -12.40 -1.73 -6.87
CA GLU A 72 -12.48 -0.45 -7.59
C GLU A 72 -11.10 0.19 -7.79
N GLY A 73 -10.96 0.91 -8.91
CA GLY A 73 -9.77 1.71 -9.21
C GLY A 73 -8.48 0.91 -9.12
N ASP A 74 -7.48 1.46 -8.43
CA ASP A 74 -6.17 0.83 -8.21
C ASP A 74 -6.19 -0.24 -7.11
N GLN A 75 -7.37 -0.72 -6.74
CA GLN A 75 -7.59 -1.75 -5.74
C GLN A 75 -6.88 -1.45 -4.43
N PRO A 76 -7.20 -0.33 -3.76
CA PRO A 76 -6.56 0.04 -2.50
C PRO A 76 -6.93 -0.97 -1.40
N MET A 77 -5.99 -1.21 -0.48
CA MET A 77 -6.27 -1.93 0.75
C MET A 77 -7.29 -1.13 1.58
N VAL A 78 -8.41 -1.76 1.90
CA VAL A 78 -9.52 -1.18 2.70
C VAL A 78 -9.64 -1.78 4.08
N GLY A 79 -8.89 -2.86 4.37
CA GLY A 79 -8.94 -3.50 5.67
C GLY A 79 -7.82 -4.52 5.88
N PHE A 80 -7.57 -4.82 7.15
CA PHE A 80 -6.55 -5.76 7.58
C PHE A 80 -6.91 -6.41 8.92
N ARG A 81 -6.54 -7.68 9.08
CA ARG A 81 -6.59 -8.41 10.36
C ARG A 81 -5.41 -9.36 10.49
N SER A 82 -4.95 -9.53 11.73
CA SER A 82 -3.98 -10.55 12.11
C SER A 82 -4.51 -11.42 13.23
N TRP A 83 -4.17 -12.70 13.17
CA TRP A 83 -4.41 -13.66 14.24
C TRP A 83 -3.15 -14.49 14.46
N SER A 84 -2.86 -14.82 15.72
CA SER A 84 -1.76 -15.76 16.02
C SER A 84 -2.06 -17.09 15.36
N VAL A 85 -1.04 -17.71 14.78
CA VAL A 85 -1.12 -19.09 14.27
C VAL A 85 -1.47 -20.10 15.37
N ASP A 86 -1.18 -19.77 16.64
CA ASP A 86 -1.49 -20.63 17.79
C ASP A 86 -2.99 -20.81 18.00
N LEU A 87 -3.81 -19.87 17.53
CA LEU A 87 -5.28 -19.99 17.58
C LEU A 87 -5.77 -21.17 16.72
N MET A 88 -5.03 -21.55 15.67
CA MET A 88 -5.36 -22.72 14.86
C MET A 88 -4.96 -24.02 15.56
N ALA A 89 -3.86 -24.01 16.33
CA ALA A 89 -3.45 -25.19 17.10
C ALA A 89 -4.55 -25.60 18.10
N GLY A 90 -5.12 -24.63 18.82
CA GLY A 90 -6.22 -24.87 19.76
C GLY A 90 -7.56 -25.29 19.12
N LEU A 91 -7.69 -25.27 17.79
CA LEU A 91 -8.86 -25.75 17.06
C LEU A 91 -8.70 -27.21 16.59
N LEU A 92 -7.46 -27.72 16.54
CA LEU A 92 -7.12 -29.06 16.06
C LEU A 92 -6.99 -30.09 17.20
N ASP A 93 -6.99 -29.62 18.45
CA ASP A 93 -7.09 -30.41 19.68
C ASP A 93 -8.56 -30.61 20.09
#